data_AF-A0A927HIR2-F1
#
_entry.id   AF-A0A927HIR2-F1
#
_cell.length_a   1.000
_cell.length_b   1.000
_cell.length_c   1.000
_cell.angle_alpha   90.00
_cell.angle_beta   90.00
_cell.angle_gamma   90.00
#
_symmetry.space_group_name_H-M   'P 1'
#
loop_
_entity.id
_entity.type
_entity.pdbx_description
1 polymer ?
#
loop_
_entity_poly.entity_id
_entity_poly.type
_entity_poly.pdbx_seq_one_letter_code
_entity_poly.pdbx_strand_id
1 'polypeptide(L)' 'MAALKWGEVCESFSSDLTPCKPCNGAVAACYMGNMIGHLGVVVEMEGALYVIECNPRRNVTILPLARFERQFLKVEYYQ' A
#
# COMPACT_ATOMS: atom_id res chain seq x y z
N MET A 1 18.45 -20.55 7.44
CA MET A 1 17.61 -20.56 8.67
C MET A 1 16.69 -19.34 8.76
N ALA A 2 17.13 -18.10 8.51
CA ALA A 2 16.22 -16.93 8.51
C ALA A 2 15.23 -16.88 7.33
N ALA A 3 15.65 -17.25 6.11
CA ALA A 3 14.81 -17.16 4.90
C ALA A 3 13.52 -18.03 4.94
N LEU A 4 13.60 -19.23 5.52
CA LEU A 4 12.43 -20.10 5.73
C LEU A 4 11.41 -19.44 6.67
N LYS A 5 11.89 -18.80 7.74
CA LYS A 5 11.06 -18.11 8.72
C LYS A 5 10.37 -16.85 8.13
N TRP A 6 11.01 -16.16 7.19
CA TRP A 6 10.38 -15.03 6.48
C TRP A 6 9.30 -15.48 5.49
N GLY A 7 9.51 -16.63 4.82
CA GLY A 7 8.53 -17.22 3.92
C GLY A 7 7.22 -17.57 4.63
N GLU A 8 7.32 -18.26 5.78
CA GLU A 8 6.16 -18.63 6.60
C GLU A 8 5.36 -17.41 7.09
N VAL A 9 6.05 -16.33 7.49
CA VAL A 9 5.40 -15.08 7.94
C VAL A 9 4.67 -14.38 6.79
N CYS A 10 5.29 -14.29 5.62
CA CYS A 10 4.65 -13.70 4.44
C CYS A 10 3.42 -14.51 4.01
N GLU A 11 3.48 -15.84 4.10
CA GLU A 11 2.36 -16.72 3.76
C GLU A 11 1.19 -16.53 4.74
N SER A 12 1.45 -16.51 6.05
CA SER A 12 0.41 -16.25 7.06
C SER A 12 -0.18 -14.83 6.96
N PHE A 13 0.64 -13.84 6.61
CA PHE A 13 0.17 -12.47 6.48
C PHE A 13 -0.69 -12.31 5.21
N SER A 14 -0.33 -12.98 4.11
CA SER A 14 -1.09 -12.92 2.86
C SER A 14 -2.47 -13.55 2.96
N SER A 15 -2.70 -14.53 3.84
CA SER A 15 -4.03 -15.14 4.04
C SER A 15 -5.01 -14.23 4.77
N ASP A 16 -4.49 -13.26 5.54
CA ASP A 16 -5.31 -12.36 6.35
C ASP A 16 -5.68 -11.07 5.60
N LEU A 17 -5.02 -10.80 4.46
CA LEU A 17 -5.29 -9.63 3.63
C LEU A 17 -6.53 -9.81 2.77
N THR A 18 -7.49 -8.92 2.96
CA THR A 18 -8.74 -8.90 2.20
C THR A 18 -8.78 -7.73 1.22
N PRO A 19 -9.06 -7.96 -0.08
CA PRO A 19 -9.25 -6.86 -1.03
C PRO A 19 -10.37 -5.93 -0.58
N CYS A 20 -10.13 -4.63 -0.64
CA CYS A 20 -11.08 -3.62 -0.21
C CYS A 20 -11.14 -2.44 -1.18
N LYS A 21 -12.12 -1.55 -0.95
CA LYS A 21 -12.09 -0.20 -1.53
C LYS A 21 -11.13 0.68 -0.72
N PRO A 22 -10.62 1.78 -1.29
CA PRO A 22 -9.84 2.74 -0.51
C PRO A 22 -10.65 3.23 0.71
N CYS A 23 -10.10 3.02 1.90
CA CYS A 23 -10.68 3.46 3.17
C CYS A 23 -9.56 3.72 4.17
N ASN A 24 -9.86 4.46 5.24
CA ASN A 24 -8.87 4.75 6.28
C ASN A 24 -8.23 3.45 6.81
N GLY A 25 -6.89 3.39 6.81
CA GLY A 25 -6.10 2.24 7.24
C GLY A 25 -5.80 1.20 6.15
N ALA A 26 -6.44 1.27 4.97
CA ALA A 26 -6.14 0.33 3.89
C ALA A 26 -4.70 0.49 3.37
N VAL A 27 -4.03 -0.62 3.09
CA VAL A 27 -2.71 -0.64 2.45
C VAL A 27 -2.91 -0.49 0.95
N ALA A 28 -2.26 0.52 0.36
CA ALA A 28 -2.21 0.74 -1.08
C ALA A 28 -1.00 0.01 -1.68
N ALA A 29 -1.26 -1.10 -2.38
CA ALA A 29 -0.25 -1.90 -3.07
C ALA A 29 -0.05 -1.42 -4.51
N CYS A 30 1.14 -0.90 -4.81
CA CYS A 30 1.46 -0.28 -6.10
C CYS A 30 2.29 -1.23 -6.97
N TYR A 31 1.77 -1.53 -8.17
CA TYR A 31 2.36 -2.53 -9.05
C TYR A 31 3.35 -1.95 -10.06
N MET A 32 4.48 -2.63 -10.22
CA MET A 32 5.44 -2.49 -11.31
C MET A 32 5.44 -3.79 -12.12
N GLY A 33 4.65 -3.84 -13.19
CA GLY A 33 4.35 -5.09 -13.89
C GLY A 33 3.48 -6.01 -13.04
N ASN A 34 3.95 -7.23 -12.76
CA ASN A 34 3.24 -8.23 -11.94
C ASN A 34 3.72 -8.27 -10.46
N MET A 35 4.59 -7.34 -10.06
CA MET A 35 5.17 -7.28 -8.73
C MET A 35 4.75 -6.00 -8.00
N ILE A 36 4.49 -6.10 -6.70
CA ILE A 36 4.31 -4.92 -5.84
C ILE A 36 5.70 -4.31 -5.60
N GLY A 37 5.91 -3.09 -6.09
CA GLY A 37 7.18 -2.37 -5.96
C GLY A 37 7.16 -1.27 -4.91
N HIS A 38 5.98 -0.85 -4.46
CA HIS A 38 5.80 0.24 -3.51
C HIS A 38 4.51 0.07 -2.70
N LEU A 39 4.50 0.58 -1.47
CA LEU A 39 3.37 0.54 -0.55
C LEU A 39 3.09 1.93 0.04
N GLY A 40 1.80 2.25 0.19
CA GLY A 40 1.32 3.37 0.99
C GLY A 40 0.20 2.94 1.93
N VAL A 41 -0.21 3.82 2.83
CA VAL A 41 -1.38 3.62 3.70
C VAL A 41 -2.40 4.72 3.43
N VAL A 42 -3.64 4.34 3.21
CA VAL A 42 -4.74 5.29 3.05
C VAL A 42 -5.07 5.87 4.42
N VAL A 43 -5.14 7.19 4.51
CA VAL A 43 -5.54 7.93 5.71
C VAL A 43 -6.66 8.90 5.39
N GLU A 44 -7.58 9.07 6.33
CA GLU A 44 -8.63 10.09 6.23
C GLU A 44 -8.22 11.34 6.99
N MET A 45 -8.29 12.49 6.33
CA MET A 45 -8.05 13.81 6.93
C MET A 45 -9.14 14.75 6.46
N GLU A 46 -9.85 15.38 7.39
CA GLU A 46 -10.92 16.36 7.10
C GLU A 46 -12.00 15.81 6.14
N GLY A 47 -12.35 14.53 6.27
CA GLY A 47 -13.38 13.88 5.45
C GLY A 47 -12.94 13.51 4.02
N ALA A 48 -11.66 13.65 3.70
CA ALA A 48 -11.08 13.26 2.42
C ALA A 48 -10.00 12.20 2.60
N LEU A 49 -9.88 11.32 1.59
CA LEU A 49 -8.88 10.25 1.58
C LEU A 49 -7.57 10.72 0.94
N TYR A 50 -6.49 10.36 1.61
CA TYR A 50 -5.11 10.58 1.19
C TYR A 50 -4.34 9.28 1.29
N VAL A 51 -3.18 9.22 0.65
CA VAL A 51 -2.20 8.16 0.87
C VAL A 51 -0.95 8.77 1.48
N ILE A 52 -0.49 8.19 2.59
CA ILE A 52 0.81 8.45 3.19
C ILE A 52 1.79 7.36 2.75
N GLU A 53 2.94 7.77 2.24
CA GLU A 53 3.95 6.86 1.68
C GLU A 53 5.38 7.35 1.99
N CYS A 54 6.32 6.41 2.00
CA CYS A 54 7.74 6.69 2.18
C CYS A 54 8.46 6.70 0.82
N ASN A 55 8.90 7.87 0.38
CA ASN A 55 9.59 8.04 -0.87
C ASN A 55 11.12 8.09 -0.67
N PRO A 56 11.90 7.34 -1.47
CA PRO A 56 13.34 7.53 -1.53
C PRO A 56 13.66 9.00 -1.86
N ARG A 57 14.53 9.63 -1.06
CA ARG A 57 15.00 11.02 -1.22
C ARG A 57 13.95 12.13 -1.01
N ARG A 58 12.67 11.78 -0.82
CA ARG A 58 11.59 12.74 -0.54
C ARG A 58 10.92 12.54 0.83
N ASN A 59 11.43 11.61 1.63
CA ASN A 59 10.89 11.25 2.95
C ASN A 59 9.40 10.87 2.85
N VAL A 60 8.60 11.27 3.83
CA VAL A 60 7.17 10.99 3.86
C VAL A 60 6.43 11.99 2.99
N THR A 61 5.59 11.49 2.08
CA THR A 61 4.66 12.31 1.30
C THR A 61 3.24 11.94 1.69
N ILE A 62 2.35 12.94 1.73
CA ILE A 62 0.90 12.74 1.84
C ILE A 62 0.24 13.35 0.61
N LEU A 63 -0.48 12.55 -0.17
CA LEU A 63 -1.13 12.97 -1.42
C LEU A 63 -2.62 12.65 -1.41
N PRO A 64 -3.48 13.50 -2.00
CA PRO A 64 -4.87 13.13 -2.25
C PRO A 64 -4.93 11.81 -3.01
N LEU A 65 -5.85 10.92 -2.63
CA LEU A 65 -5.96 9.56 -3.17
C LEU A 65 -5.90 9.53 -4.71
N ALA A 66 -6.71 10.36 -5.36
CA ALA A 66 -6.77 10.43 -6.83
C ALA A 66 -5.47 10.91 -7.48
N ARG A 67 -4.63 11.68 -6.76
CA ARG A 67 -3.32 12.11 -7.26
C ARG A 67 -2.29 10.99 -7.11
N PHE A 68 -2.34 10.28 -5.99
CA PHE A 68 -1.49 9.13 -5.73
C PHE A 68 -1.73 8.03 -6.78
N GLU A 69 -2.98 7.65 -7.01
CA GLU A 69 -3.34 6.58 -7.98
C GLU A 69 -2.80 6.84 -9.39
N ARG A 70 -2.79 8.10 -9.83
CA ARG A 70 -2.28 8.49 -11.17
C ARG A 70 -0.76 8.31 -11.33
N GLN A 71 -0.02 8.12 -10.23
CA GLN A 71 1.43 7.92 -10.28
C GLN A 71 1.81 6.48 -10.63
N PHE A 72 0.87 5.54 -10.56
CA PHE A 72 1.11 4.12 -10.75
C PHE A 72 0.21 3.55 -11.84
N LEU A 73 0.66 2.47 -12.49
CA LEU A 73 -0.14 1.79 -13.50
C LEU A 73 -1.36 1.08 -12.90
N LYS A 74 -1.20 0.57 -11.68
CA LYS A 74 -2.22 -0.14 -10.93
C LYS A 74 -1.95 -0.01 -9.44
N VAL A 75 -3.00 0.31 -8.70
CA VAL A 75 -3.04 0.30 -7.24
C VAL A 75 -4.18 -0.60 -6.80
N GLU A 76 -3.90 -1.52 -5.88
CA GLU A 76 -4.91 -2.34 -5.20
C GLU A 76 -4.89 -2.06 -3.70
N TYR A 77 -6.02 -2.25 -3.03
CA TYR A 77 -6.17 -1.90 -1.61
C TYR A 77 -6.52 -3.14 -0.79
N TYR A 78 -5.90 -3.27 0.37
CA TYR A 78 -6.07 -4.42 1.27
C TYR A 78 -6.20 -3.98 2.73
N GLN A 79 -6.99 -4.72 3.51
CA GLN A 79 -7.07 -4.65 4.98
C GLN A 79 -6.82 -6.02 5.58
#